data_AF-A0A1V0A334-F1
#
_entry.id   AF-A0A1V0A334-F1
#
_cell.length_a   1.000
_cell.length_b   1.000
_cell.length_c   1.000
_cell.angle_alpha   90.00
_cell.angle_beta   90.00
_cell.angle_gamma   90.00
#
_symmetry.space_group_name_H-M   'P 1'
#
loop_
_entity.id
_entity.type
_entity.pdbx_description
1 polymer ?
#
loop_
_entity_poly.entity_id
_entity_poly.type
_entity_poly.pdbx_seq_one_letter_code
_entity_poly.pdbx_strand_id
1 'polypeptide(L)'
;MGTMVRYGKMAITDGCLPGDRLDLYNTGPGDAHVEVTFCAEGGRPQGPFRLVVPSQRTRSHVLADLAGPGLPAPERRYSVVVVSDAPVLVRAAQRVPEPRRPAA
;
A
#
# COMPACT_ATOMS: atom_id res chain seq x y z
N MET A 1 -2.85 7.58 -9.95
CA MET A 1 -2.46 6.72 -11.10
C MET A 1 -2.38 5.29 -10.61
N GLY A 2 -2.98 4.31 -11.29
CA GLY A 2 -2.90 2.90 -10.89
C GLY A 2 -1.86 2.16 -11.72
N THR A 3 -1.09 1.26 -11.11
CA THR A 3 -0.03 0.49 -11.78
C THR A 3 -0.29 -1.01 -11.62
N MET A 4 -0.14 -1.78 -12.69
CA MET A 4 -0.22 -3.24 -12.65
C MET A 4 1.15 -3.86 -12.38
N VAL A 5 1.24 -4.69 -11.34
CA VAL A 5 2.36 -5.59 -11.06
C VAL A 5 2.06 -6.93 -11.70
N ARG A 6 3.06 -7.60 -12.30
CA ARG A 6 3.00 -9.00 -12.75
C ARG A 6 4.20 -9.76 -12.18
N TYR A 7 4.15 -11.09 -12.18
CA TYR A 7 5.20 -12.01 -11.73
C TYR A 7 6.63 -11.44 -11.82
N GLY A 8 7.29 -11.28 -10.67
CA GLY A 8 8.67 -10.78 -10.58
C GLY A 8 8.85 -9.29 -10.89
N LYS A 9 7.77 -8.50 -10.98
CA LYS A 9 7.82 -7.04 -11.17
C LYS A 9 7.46 -6.29 -9.90
N MET A 10 7.85 -5.03 -9.88
CA MET A 10 7.71 -4.10 -8.77
C MET A 10 6.84 -2.92 -9.19
N ALA A 11 5.95 -2.46 -8.32
CA ALA A 11 5.33 -1.14 -8.43
C ALA A 11 5.90 -0.23 -7.34
N ILE A 12 6.13 1.03 -7.69
CA ILE A 12 6.55 2.08 -6.76
C ILE A 12 5.48 3.15 -6.79
N THR A 13 4.96 3.50 -5.62
CA THR A 13 4.10 4.66 -5.44
C THR A 13 4.82 5.64 -4.53
N ASP A 14 5.10 6.85 -5.02
CA ASP A 14 5.81 7.88 -4.28
C ASP A 14 4.89 8.96 -3.72
N GLY A 15 5.40 9.74 -2.77
CA GLY A 15 4.71 10.86 -2.15
C GLY A 15 3.60 10.44 -1.18
N CYS A 16 3.61 9.19 -0.71
CA CYS A 16 2.62 8.67 0.23
C CYS A 16 2.82 9.26 1.63
N LEU A 17 1.71 9.45 2.33
CA LEU A 17 1.66 9.81 3.74
C LEU A 17 1.15 8.62 4.57
N PRO A 18 1.47 8.51 5.88
CA PRO A 18 0.99 7.42 6.74
C PRO A 18 -0.54 7.25 6.74
N GLY A 19 -1.29 8.35 6.59
CA GLY A 19 -2.75 8.31 6.54
C GLY A 19 -3.35 7.82 5.21
N ASP A 20 -2.55 7.71 4.14
CA ASP A 20 -3.03 7.32 2.81
C ASP A 20 -3.42 5.83 2.77
N ARG A 21 -4.17 5.46 1.73
CA ARG A 21 -4.65 4.10 1.51
C ARG A 21 -3.94 3.43 0.35
N LEU A 22 -3.56 2.17 0.57
CA LEU A 22 -3.06 1.26 -0.46
C LEU A 22 -4.16 0.27 -0.83
N ASP A 23 -4.63 0.35 -2.07
CA ASP A 23 -5.58 -0.60 -2.65
C ASP A 23 -4.84 -1.59 -3.54
N LEU A 24 -5.04 -2.87 -3.26
CA LEU A 24 -4.46 -3.99 -3.99
C LEU A 24 -5.57 -4.87 -4.55
N TYR A 25 -5.66 -4.98 -5.87
CA TYR A 25 -6.62 -5.87 -6.53
C TYR A 25 -5.89 -7.00 -7.26
N ASN A 26 -6.09 -8.22 -6.79
CA ASN A 26 -5.56 -9.40 -7.44
C ASN A 26 -6.43 -9.77 -8.64
N THR A 27 -5.84 -9.70 -9.83
CA THR A 27 -6.51 -10.08 -11.09
C THR A 27 -6.39 -11.57 -11.42
N GLY A 28 -5.52 -12.29 -10.70
CA GLY A 28 -5.22 -13.69 -10.91
C GLY A 28 -6.25 -14.64 -10.29
N PRO A 29 -6.24 -15.92 -10.72
CA PRO A 29 -7.16 -16.94 -10.23
C PRO A 29 -6.73 -17.60 -8.90
N GLY A 30 -5.51 -17.36 -8.43
CA GLY A 30 -4.99 -17.84 -7.14
C GLY A 30 -4.68 -16.69 -6.18
N ASP A 31 -4.40 -17.01 -4.92
CA ASP A 31 -3.99 -16.03 -3.92
C ASP A 31 -2.66 -15.40 -4.30
N ALA A 32 -2.58 -14.07 -4.17
CA ALA A 32 -1.37 -13.30 -4.43
C ALA A 32 -0.65 -13.03 -3.10
N HIS A 33 0.61 -13.43 -3.02
CA HIS A 33 1.51 -13.04 -1.95
C HIS A 33 2.15 -11.71 -2.34
N VAL A 34 1.95 -10.72 -1.48
CA VAL A 34 2.41 -9.36 -1.72
C VAL A 34 3.37 -8.96 -0.61
N GLU A 35 4.50 -8.40 -1.01
CA GLU A 35 5.49 -7.81 -0.13
C GLU A 35 5.47 -6.28 -0.29
N VAL A 36 5.32 -5.57 0.83
CA VAL A 36 5.27 -4.11 0.87
C VAL A 36 6.46 -3.58 1.64
N THR A 37 7.23 -2.66 1.06
CA THR A 37 8.38 -2.02 1.70
C THR A 37 8.21 -0.51 1.70
N PHE A 38 8.49 0.14 2.82
CA PHE A 38 8.37 1.58 3.01
C PHE A 38 9.76 2.23 2.94
N CYS A 39 9.93 3.19 2.04
CA CYS A 39 11.19 3.88 1.77
C CYS A 39 11.04 5.38 2.07
N ALA A 40 11.31 5.80 3.31
CA ALA A 40 11.30 7.21 3.70
C ALA A 40 12.69 7.83 3.49
N GLU A 41 12.74 9.11 3.11
CA GLU A 41 13.93 9.81 2.58
C GLU A 41 15.27 9.47 3.27
N GLY A 42 15.88 10.22 4.19
CA GLY A 42 17.12 9.76 4.87
C GLY A 42 16.99 8.54 5.81
N GLY A 43 16.09 7.57 5.57
CA GLY A 43 15.85 6.40 6.42
C GLY A 43 16.25 5.07 5.77
N ARG A 44 16.35 4.01 6.59
CA ARG A 44 16.45 2.65 6.05
C ARG A 44 15.07 2.16 5.60
N PRO A 45 14.98 1.34 4.54
CA PRO A 45 13.72 0.70 4.16
C PRO A 45 13.13 -0.12 5.31
N GLN A 46 11.82 -0.02 5.52
CA GLN A 46 11.09 -0.80 6.51
C GLN A 46 10.23 -1.85 5.81
N GLY A 47 10.40 -3.12 6.18
CA GLY A 47 9.73 -4.26 5.56
C GLY A 47 10.72 -5.35 5.10
N PRO A 48 10.26 -6.32 4.28
CA PRO A 48 8.94 -6.37 3.67
C PRO A 48 7.83 -6.80 4.64
N PHE A 49 6.71 -6.08 4.61
CA PHE A 49 5.46 -6.48 5.24
C PHE A 49 4.69 -7.39 4.29
N ARG A 50 4.40 -8.61 4.74
CA ARG A 50 3.75 -9.65 3.93
C ARG A 50 2.25 -9.63 4.14
N LEU A 51 1.52 -9.68 3.04
CA LEU A 51 0.07 -9.76 3.02
C LEU A 51 -0.40 -10.69 1.91
N VAL A 52 -1.60 -11.23 2.07
CA VAL A 52 -2.25 -12.09 1.07
C VAL A 52 -3.45 -11.35 0.50
N VAL A 53 -3.49 -11.23 -0.83
CA VAL A 53 -4.67 -10.73 -1.55
C VAL A 53 -5.36 -11.92 -2.20
N PRO A 54 -6.55 -12.31 -1.72
CA PRO A 54 -7.24 -13.48 -2.28
C PRO A 54 -7.51 -13.32 -3.78
N SER A 55 -7.63 -14.45 -4.46
CA SER A 55 -8.02 -14.52 -5.88
C SER A 55 -9.20 -13.60 -6.20
N GLN A 56 -9.07 -12.76 -7.23
CA GLN A 56 -10.13 -11.88 -7.73
C GLN A 56 -10.81 -11.02 -6.65
N ARG A 57 -10.03 -10.53 -5.69
CA ARG A 57 -10.49 -9.66 -4.60
C ARG A 57 -9.61 -8.42 -4.44
N THR A 58 -10.21 -7.41 -3.81
CA THR A 58 -9.52 -6.19 -3.39
C THR A 58 -9.23 -6.25 -1.90
N ARG A 59 -8.03 -5.83 -1.51
CA ARG A 59 -7.68 -5.50 -0.13
C ARG A 59 -7.28 -4.02 -0.08
N SER A 60 -7.86 -3.31 0.86
CA SER A 60 -7.58 -1.89 1.11
C SER A 60 -6.99 -1.75 2.50
N HIS A 61 -5.81 -1.13 2.59
CA HIS A 61 -5.10 -0.93 3.85
C HIS A 61 -4.75 0.54 4.04
N VAL A 62 -4.96 1.06 5.24
CA VAL A 62 -4.32 2.32 5.64
C VAL A 62 -2.83 2.03 5.79
N LEU A 63 -1.98 2.86 5.19
CA LEU A 63 -0.54 2.61 5.18
C LEU A 63 0.05 2.57 6.60
N ALA A 64 -0.47 3.40 7.51
CA ALA A 64 -0.08 3.38 8.91
C ALA A 64 -0.45 2.08 9.66
N ASP A 65 -1.49 1.38 9.23
CA ASP A 65 -1.89 0.13 9.89
C ASP A 65 -1.04 -1.06 9.41
N LEU A 66 -0.46 -0.96 8.21
CA LEU A 66 0.35 -2.00 7.58
C LEU A 66 1.75 -2.13 8.18
N ALA A 67 2.39 -1.03 8.55
CA ALA A 67 3.79 -1.02 8.96
C ALA A 67 4.03 -1.21 10.47
N GLY A 68 2.98 -1.18 11.29
CA GLY A 68 3.09 -1.40 12.73
C GLY A 68 3.87 -0.31 13.49
N PRO A 69 4.22 -0.54 14.78
CA PRO A 69 4.91 0.45 15.61
C PRO A 69 6.35 0.68 15.10
N GLY A 70 6.59 1.79 14.40
CA GLY A 70 7.88 2.12 13.76
C GLY A 70 7.80 3.01 12.52
N LEU A 71 6.58 3.33 12.06
CA LEU A 71 6.34 4.15 10.88
C LEU A 71 7.07 5.50 10.86
N PRO A 72 7.37 6.01 9.66
CA PRO A 72 7.74 7.41 9.48
C PRO A 72 6.71 8.34 10.13
N ALA A 73 7.18 9.48 10.64
CA ALA A 73 6.31 10.51 11.22
C ALA A 73 5.11 10.84 10.30
N PRO A 74 3.92 11.15 10.84
CA PRO A 74 2.68 11.41 10.09
C PRO A 74 2.79 12.40 8.91
N GLU A 75 3.76 13.31 8.95
CA GLU A 75 3.96 14.32 7.90
C GLU A 75 5.12 13.99 6.94
N ARG A 76 5.85 12.90 7.18
CA ARG A 76 6.99 12.54 6.34
C ARG A 76 6.48 11.75 5.13
N ARG A 77 6.76 12.27 3.94
CA ARG A 77 6.51 11.55 2.68
C ARG A 77 7.47 10.38 2.53
N TYR A 78 6.99 9.30 1.94
CA TYR A 78 7.79 8.13 1.61
C TYR A 78 7.28 7.47 0.32
N SER A 79 8.16 6.67 -0.29
CA SER A 79 7.79 5.76 -1.35
C SER A 79 7.36 4.42 -0.77
N VAL A 80 6.39 3.78 -1.40
CA VAL A 80 5.99 2.40 -1.12
C VAL A 80 6.36 1.54 -2.31
N VAL A 81 7.08 0.46 -2.02
CA VAL A 81 7.47 -0.57 -2.98
C VAL A 81 6.57 -1.77 -2.77
N VAL A 82 5.91 -2.22 -3.84
CA VAL A 82 5.03 -3.39 -3.85
C VAL A 82 5.57 -4.44 -4.81
N VAL A 83 5.83 -5.63 -4.30
CA VAL A 83 6.25 -6.80 -5.08
C VAL A 83 5.18 -7.88 -4.93
N SER A 84 4.84 -8.56 -6.02
CA SER A 84 3.90 -9.67 -5.97
C SER A 84 4.33 -10.83 -6.86
N ASP A 85 4.02 -12.03 -6.38
CA ASP A 85 4.12 -13.29 -7.13
C ASP A 85 2.96 -13.49 -8.12
N ALA A 86 1.97 -12.59 -8.17
CA ALA A 86 0.85 -12.68 -9.10
C ALA A 86 0.48 -11.31 -9.68
N PRO A 87 -0.33 -11.27 -10.77
CA PRO A 87 -0.79 -10.01 -11.31
C PRO A 87 -1.73 -9.22 -10.36
N VAL A 88 -1.24 -8.10 -9.82
CA VAL A 88 -1.96 -7.24 -8.86
C VAL A 88 -1.99 -5.79 -9.35
N LEU A 89 -3.17 -5.17 -9.37
CA LEU A 89 -3.29 -3.73 -9.55
C LEU A 89 -3.04 -3.03 -8.22
N VAL A 90 -2.19 -2.01 -8.24
CA VAL A 90 -1.79 -1.20 -7.09
C VAL A 90 -2.28 0.22 -7.30
N ARG A 91 -2.96 0.78 -6.29
CA ARG A 91 -3.35 2.18 -6.25
C ARG A 91 -3.07 2.75 -4.86
N ALA A 92 -2.25 3.80 -4.80
CA ALA A 92 -2.18 4.70 -3.65
C ALA A 92 -3.22 5.81 -3.82
N ALA A 93 -3.98 6.08 -2.77
CA ALA A 93 -4.97 7.15 -2.73
C ALA A 93 -4.85 7.94 -1.43
N GLN A 94 -4.89 9.26 -1.54
CA GLN A 94 -4.93 10.11 -0.37
C GLN A 94 -6.21 9.85 0.41
N ARG A 95 -6.10 9.71 1.73
CA ARG A 95 -7.28 9.63 2.58
C ARG A 95 -7.91 11.02 2.64
N VAL A 96 -9.02 11.20 1.94
CA VAL A 96 -9.87 12.37 2.11
C VAL A 96 -10.49 12.28 3.51
N PRO A 97 -10.32 13.29 4.39
CA PRO A 97 -11.06 13.33 5.64
C PRO A 97 -12.55 13.32 5.31
N GLU A 98 -13.32 12.38 5.85
CA GLU A 98 -14.77 12.49 5.77
C GLU A 98 -15.18 13.83 6.42
N PRO A 99 -16.03 14.64 5.76
CA PRO A 99 -16.55 15.84 6.40
C PRO A 99 -17.27 15.40 7.68
N ARG A 100 -16.88 15.98 8.82
CA ARG A 100 -17.57 15.79 10.10
C ARG A 100 -19.06 16.03 9.86
N ARG A 101 -19.87 14.98 9.97
CA ARG A 101 -21.33 15.13 9.97
C ARG A 101 -21.67 16.08 11.12
N PRO A 102 -22.37 17.20 10.88
CA PRO A 102 -22.75 18.08 11.97
C PRO A 102 -23.55 17.26 12.98
N ALA A 103 -23.19 17.38 14.26
CA ALA A 103 -23.99 16.81 15.33
C ALA A 103 -25.40 17.40 15.22
N ALA A 104 -26.39 16.53 15.09
CA ALA A 104 -27.80 16.89 15.08
C ALA A 104 -28.26 17.33 16.48
#